data_AF-A0A973FQG6-F1
#
_entry.id   AF-A0A973FQG6-F1
#
_cell.length_a   1.000
_cell.length_b   1.000
_cell.length_c   1.000
_cell.angle_alpha   90.00
_cell.angle_beta   90.00
_cell.angle_gamma   90.00
#
_symmetry.space_group_name_H-M   'P 1'
#
loop_
_entity.id
_entity.type
_entity.pdbx_description
1 polymer ?
#
loop_
_entity_poly.entity_id
_entity_poly.type
_entity_poly.pdbx_seq_one_letter_code
_entity_poly.pdbx_strand_id
1 'polypeptide(L)'
;DNLRNDATAPADLFRVIIKSAAVEVSDRPSSEQDWTNLISSARAIHSKAWVDLLRSIKAAIARSCRSQLLKQLNQPQGSSSDIRFLDAATALDVIARLRGRDWALREIPAIDEKASSNWRDAGGVYALVAARLDDLLADEVSYQAELLDRLSKISGEDGPDVVMKAVDAFLATLHEHGIPSLSAEAPGKAPMLRNLIQYLGATRDEAGRAARAVRLSAGGRYVQQAHDFVAYLSKLIDLANKIGAERDRTIAQLQAESDALRLEEQTLARYDEILDLLGAPAQAALPQEVQP
;
A
#
# COMPACT_ATOMS: atom_id res chain seq x y z
N ASP A 1 18.44 17.15 6.86
CA ASP A 1 19.09 17.62 5.62
C ASP A 1 19.78 16.57 4.75
N ASN A 2 19.43 15.26 4.81
CA ASN A 2 20.02 14.26 3.91
C ASN A 2 18.96 13.34 3.29
N LEU A 3 17.93 13.94 2.69
CA LEU A 3 17.16 13.25 1.65
C LEU A 3 17.91 13.46 0.33
N ARG A 4 18.78 12.52 -0.04
CA ARG A 4 19.17 12.37 -1.45
C ARG A 4 17.90 11.98 -2.22
N ASN A 5 17.22 13.01 -2.66
CA ASN A 5 16.02 12.96 -3.46
C ASN A 5 16.48 12.78 -4.90
N ASP A 6 16.88 11.56 -5.27
CA ASP A 6 17.41 11.25 -6.60
C ASP A 6 16.29 11.18 -7.66
N ALA A 7 15.17 11.89 -7.47
CA ALA A 7 14.06 11.89 -8.42
C ALA A 7 13.28 13.21 -8.46
N THR A 8 13.96 14.34 -8.34
CA THR A 8 13.36 15.68 -8.56
C THR A 8 13.79 16.32 -9.86
N ALA A 9 14.70 15.68 -10.61
CA ALA A 9 15.21 16.22 -11.86
C ALA A 9 14.57 15.55 -13.08
N PRO A 10 14.38 16.28 -14.19
CA PRO A 10 14.11 15.72 -15.52
C PRO A 10 14.97 14.51 -15.90
N ALA A 11 16.22 14.50 -15.45
CA ALA A 11 17.18 13.43 -15.70
C ALA A 11 16.74 12.10 -15.05
N ASP A 12 16.05 12.14 -13.92
CA ASP A 12 15.60 10.95 -13.21
C ASP A 12 14.38 10.35 -13.89
N LEU A 13 13.45 11.20 -14.33
CA LEU A 13 12.34 10.79 -15.21
C LEU A 13 12.87 10.17 -16.50
N PHE A 14 13.88 10.79 -17.11
CA PHE A 14 14.50 10.25 -18.31
C PHE A 14 15.15 8.88 -18.08
N ARG A 15 15.84 8.68 -16.95
CA ARG A 15 16.39 7.38 -16.56
C ARG A 15 15.30 6.33 -16.35
N VAL A 16 14.18 6.69 -15.71
CA VAL A 16 13.04 5.78 -15.53
C VAL A 16 12.42 5.41 -16.88
N ILE A 17 12.19 6.38 -17.76
CA ILE A 17 11.67 6.14 -19.12
C ILE A 17 12.61 5.24 -19.91
N ILE A 18 13.92 5.52 -19.93
CA ILE A 18 14.90 4.67 -20.62
C ILE A 18 14.92 3.27 -20.04
N LYS A 19 14.94 3.13 -18.70
CA LYS A 19 14.99 1.83 -18.04
C LYS A 19 13.75 1.01 -18.36
N SER A 20 12.56 1.60 -18.27
CA SER A 20 11.30 0.95 -18.64
C SER A 20 11.27 0.59 -20.12
N ALA A 21 11.67 1.51 -21.00
CA ALA A 21 11.77 1.25 -22.43
C ALA A 21 12.80 0.15 -22.75
N ALA A 22 13.95 0.09 -22.06
CA ALA A 22 14.98 -0.92 -22.28
C ALA A 22 14.57 -2.31 -21.78
N VAL A 23 13.91 -2.40 -20.61
CA VAL A 23 13.32 -3.64 -20.10
C VAL A 23 12.22 -4.13 -21.05
N GLU A 24 11.39 -3.22 -21.53
CA GLU A 24 10.32 -3.52 -22.48
C GLU A 24 10.84 -3.75 -23.90
N VAL A 25 12.03 -3.34 -24.30
CA VAL A 25 12.58 -3.63 -25.66
C VAL A 25 13.24 -5.02 -25.74
N SER A 26 13.31 -5.77 -24.64
CA SER A 26 13.74 -7.18 -24.68
C SER A 26 12.84 -8.03 -25.60
N ASP A 27 13.45 -8.97 -26.34
CA ASP A 27 12.99 -9.67 -27.56
C ASP A 27 11.63 -10.41 -27.53
N ARG A 28 10.82 -10.29 -26.48
CA ARG A 28 9.50 -10.92 -26.41
C ARG A 28 8.37 -9.94 -26.74
N PRO A 29 7.54 -10.20 -27.78
CA PRO A 29 6.33 -9.41 -27.99
C PRO A 29 5.42 -9.56 -26.75
N SER A 30 5.04 -8.43 -26.15
CA SER A 30 4.05 -8.38 -25.05
C SER A 30 2.77 -9.10 -25.50
N SER A 31 2.48 -10.26 -24.94
CA SER A 31 1.23 -10.98 -25.19
C SER A 31 0.02 -10.22 -24.62
N GLU A 32 -1.20 -10.63 -25.00
CA GLU A 32 -2.43 -10.15 -24.35
C GLU A 32 -2.40 -10.44 -22.84
N GLN A 33 -1.79 -11.56 -22.46
CA GLN A 33 -1.61 -11.96 -21.07
C GLN A 33 -0.64 -11.01 -20.35
N ASP A 34 0.46 -10.61 -20.98
CA ASP A 34 1.41 -9.66 -20.39
C ASP A 34 0.77 -8.28 -20.16
N TRP A 35 -0.07 -7.83 -21.11
CA TRP A 35 -0.82 -6.58 -20.95
C TRP A 35 -1.86 -6.68 -19.83
N THR A 36 -2.54 -7.82 -19.72
CA THR A 36 -3.50 -8.09 -18.64
C THR A 36 -2.79 -8.12 -17.28
N ASN A 37 -1.62 -8.75 -17.22
CA ASN A 37 -0.78 -8.78 -16.02
C ASN A 37 -0.33 -7.37 -15.64
N LEU A 38 0.10 -6.55 -16.60
CA LEU A 38 0.47 -5.15 -16.38
C LEU A 38 -0.70 -4.34 -15.82
N ILE A 39 -1.90 -4.45 -16.41
CA ILE A 39 -3.11 -3.80 -15.89
C ILE A 39 -3.43 -4.28 -14.47
N SER A 40 -3.25 -5.58 -14.19
CA SER A 40 -3.46 -6.15 -12.86
C SER A 40 -2.48 -5.58 -11.84
N SER A 41 -1.19 -5.54 -12.16
CA SER A 41 -0.16 -4.90 -11.34
C SER A 41 -0.43 -3.41 -11.15
N ALA A 42 -0.84 -2.70 -12.20
CA ALA A 42 -1.17 -1.28 -12.12
C ALA A 42 -2.34 -1.00 -11.16
N ARG A 43 -3.34 -1.89 -11.07
CA ARG A 43 -4.44 -1.74 -10.07
C ARG A 43 -3.95 -1.76 -8.63
N ALA A 44 -2.80 -2.37 -8.36
CA ALA A 44 -2.24 -2.43 -7.02
C ALA A 44 -1.56 -1.12 -6.62
N ILE A 45 -1.07 -0.31 -7.57
CA ILE A 45 -0.18 0.83 -7.31
C ILE A 45 -0.67 2.16 -7.89
N HIS A 46 -1.68 2.15 -8.75
CA HIS A 46 -2.18 3.33 -9.44
C HIS A 46 -3.68 3.50 -9.23
N SER A 47 -4.12 4.73 -9.44
CA SER A 47 -5.50 5.18 -9.44
C SER A 47 -6.36 4.45 -10.48
N LYS A 48 -7.68 4.52 -10.29
CA LYS A 48 -8.63 3.88 -11.21
C LYS A 48 -8.56 4.53 -12.60
N ALA A 49 -8.43 5.85 -12.67
CA ALA A 49 -8.33 6.55 -13.95
C ALA A 49 -7.13 6.07 -14.76
N TRP A 50 -5.98 5.83 -14.10
CA TRP A 50 -4.78 5.28 -14.75
C TRP A 50 -5.02 3.89 -15.32
N VAL A 51 -5.63 3.01 -14.52
CA VAL A 51 -5.98 1.65 -14.95
C VAL A 51 -6.97 1.69 -16.12
N ASP A 52 -7.95 2.58 -16.09
CA ASP A 52 -8.94 2.72 -17.16
C ASP A 52 -8.32 3.29 -18.44
N LEU A 53 -7.34 4.19 -18.33
CA LEU A 53 -6.52 4.64 -19.45
C LEU A 53 -5.78 3.44 -20.08
N LEU A 54 -5.09 2.63 -19.29
CA LEU A 54 -4.38 1.44 -19.81
C LEU A 54 -5.32 0.46 -20.52
N ARG A 55 -6.53 0.24 -19.98
CA ARG A 55 -7.55 -0.59 -20.65
C ARG A 55 -8.00 -0.01 -21.98
N SER A 56 -8.13 1.31 -22.07
CA SER A 56 -8.58 1.98 -23.29
C SER A 56 -7.56 1.91 -24.44
N ILE A 57 -6.26 1.81 -24.13
CA ILE A 57 -5.19 1.66 -25.12
C ILE A 57 -5.28 0.29 -25.81
N LYS A 58 -5.64 -0.79 -25.10
CA LYS A 58 -5.66 -2.19 -25.59
C LYS A 58 -4.27 -2.74 -25.98
N ALA A 59 -4.06 -4.04 -25.79
CA ALA A 59 -2.75 -4.66 -26.01
C ALA A 59 -2.29 -4.60 -27.47
N ALA A 60 -3.21 -4.65 -28.44
CA ALA A 60 -2.89 -4.58 -29.87
C ALA A 60 -2.25 -3.24 -30.27
N ILE A 61 -2.80 -2.13 -29.77
CA ILE A 61 -2.29 -0.78 -30.05
C ILE A 61 -0.96 -0.58 -29.31
N ALA A 62 -0.85 -1.01 -28.05
CA ALA A 62 0.40 -0.97 -27.29
C ALA A 62 1.53 -1.75 -27.98
N ARG A 63 1.24 -2.98 -28.47
CA ARG A 63 2.18 -3.77 -29.28
C ARG A 63 2.59 -3.05 -30.56
N SER A 64 1.63 -2.47 -31.28
CA SER A 64 1.88 -1.72 -32.50
C SER A 64 2.82 -0.53 -32.22
N CYS A 65 2.49 0.30 -31.22
CA CYS A 65 3.32 1.43 -30.77
C CYS A 65 4.75 0.98 -30.44
N ARG A 66 4.92 -0.11 -29.68
CA ARG A 66 6.23 -0.65 -29.31
C ARG A 66 7.02 -1.12 -30.53
N SER A 67 6.39 -1.89 -31.42
CA SER A 67 7.03 -2.39 -32.64
C SER A 67 7.45 -1.27 -33.59
N GLN A 68 6.66 -0.20 -33.64
CA GLN A 68 6.94 1.00 -34.44
C GLN A 68 8.02 1.85 -33.78
N LEU A 69 7.99 2.05 -32.46
CA LEU A 69 9.00 2.78 -31.71
C LEU A 69 10.39 2.15 -31.91
N LEU A 70 10.52 0.83 -31.82
CA LEU A 70 11.78 0.14 -32.07
C LEU A 70 12.30 0.38 -33.49
N LYS A 71 11.41 0.36 -34.49
CA LYS A 71 11.75 0.66 -35.88
C LYS A 71 12.17 2.11 -36.07
N GLN A 72 11.50 3.05 -35.41
CA GLN A 72 11.75 4.49 -35.52
C GLN A 72 13.03 4.91 -34.78
N LEU A 73 13.31 4.32 -33.62
CA LEU A 73 14.58 4.52 -32.89
C LEU A 73 15.77 3.91 -33.63
N ASN A 74 15.54 2.92 -34.49
CA ASN A 74 16.57 2.28 -35.32
C ASN A 74 16.64 2.84 -36.75
N GLN A 75 15.96 3.95 -37.05
CA GLN A 75 16.03 4.60 -38.36
C GLN A 75 17.12 5.69 -38.41
N PRO A 76 17.75 5.91 -39.57
CA PRO A 76 18.65 7.03 -39.76
C PRO A 76 17.89 8.35 -39.53
N GLN A 77 18.35 9.18 -38.59
CA GLN A 77 17.70 10.46 -38.28
C GLN A 77 18.42 11.61 -38.98
N GLY A 78 17.70 12.36 -39.82
CA GLY A 78 18.25 13.48 -40.61
C GLY A 78 19.08 13.01 -41.80
N SER A 79 20.23 13.66 -42.05
CA SER A 79 21.17 13.30 -43.13
C SER A 79 22.23 12.28 -42.70
N SER A 80 22.12 11.75 -41.47
CA SER A 80 23.07 10.79 -40.91
C SER A 80 22.71 9.38 -41.34
N SER A 81 23.67 8.61 -41.89
CA SER A 81 23.54 7.18 -42.17
C SER A 81 23.63 6.30 -40.91
N ASP A 82 24.05 6.88 -39.78
CA ASP A 82 24.24 6.15 -38.54
C ASP A 82 22.95 6.06 -37.72
N ILE A 83 22.69 4.85 -37.21
CA ILE A 83 21.64 4.55 -36.23
C ILE A 83 22.00 5.28 -34.93
N ARG A 84 21.33 6.39 -34.66
CA ARG A 84 21.45 7.09 -33.37
C ARG A 84 20.27 6.67 -32.51
N PHE A 85 20.55 5.87 -31.47
CA PHE A 85 19.67 5.83 -30.30
C PHE A 85 19.39 7.28 -29.86
N LEU A 86 18.18 7.56 -29.39
CA LEU A 86 17.81 8.87 -28.85
C LEU A 86 18.90 9.31 -27.87
N ASP A 87 19.76 10.24 -28.28
CA ASP A 87 20.88 10.65 -27.45
C ASP A 87 20.36 11.45 -26.25
N ALA A 88 21.09 11.39 -25.14
CA ALA A 88 20.67 12.03 -23.91
C ALA A 88 20.44 13.54 -24.09
N ALA A 89 21.15 14.18 -25.03
CA ALA A 89 20.98 15.58 -25.37
C ALA A 89 19.61 15.86 -26.01
N THR A 90 19.21 15.07 -27.01
CA THR A 90 17.91 15.18 -27.69
C THR A 90 16.77 14.95 -26.70
N ALA A 91 16.91 13.96 -25.83
CA ALA A 91 15.90 13.72 -24.81
C ALA A 91 15.77 14.87 -23.81
N LEU A 92 16.89 15.41 -23.33
CA LEU A 92 16.88 16.57 -22.43
C LEU A 92 16.29 17.81 -23.11
N ASP A 93 16.53 18.02 -24.41
CA ASP A 93 15.90 19.09 -25.19
C ASP A 93 14.38 18.89 -25.31
N VAL A 94 13.92 17.67 -25.60
CA VAL A 94 12.47 17.35 -25.60
C VAL A 94 11.85 17.66 -24.24
N ILE A 95 12.48 17.26 -23.13
CA ILE A 95 11.98 17.54 -21.79
C ILE A 95 12.00 19.04 -21.48
N ALA A 96 13.05 19.75 -21.88
CA ALA A 96 13.15 21.21 -21.72
C ALA A 96 12.02 21.93 -22.49
N ARG A 97 11.71 21.48 -23.72
CA ARG A 97 10.60 22.01 -24.53
C ARG A 97 9.24 21.70 -23.92
N LEU A 98 9.04 20.52 -23.35
CA LEU A 98 7.81 20.17 -22.62
C LEU A 98 7.65 21.05 -21.37
N ARG A 99 8.73 21.25 -20.62
CA ARG A 99 8.75 22.14 -19.45
C ARG A 99 8.40 23.58 -19.81
N GLY A 100 8.96 24.11 -20.90
CA GLY A 100 8.64 25.46 -21.40
C GLY A 100 7.19 25.66 -21.81
N ARG A 101 6.38 24.59 -21.85
CA ARG A 101 4.95 24.61 -22.20
C ARG A 101 4.06 24.08 -21.08
N ASP A 102 4.57 24.03 -19.85
CA ASP A 102 3.88 23.44 -18.70
C ASP A 102 3.29 22.05 -19.01
N TRP A 103 4.07 21.23 -19.74
CA TRP A 103 3.68 19.86 -20.10
C TRP A 103 2.38 19.75 -20.90
N ALA A 104 1.94 20.83 -21.53
CA ALA A 104 0.87 20.77 -22.52
C ALA A 104 1.30 19.90 -23.70
N LEU A 105 0.66 18.74 -23.80
CA LEU A 105 0.85 17.81 -24.92
C LEU A 105 0.20 18.43 -26.17
N ARG A 106 0.98 18.62 -27.26
CA ARG A 106 0.50 19.21 -28.52
C ARG A 106 0.08 18.12 -29.48
N GLU A 107 -0.96 18.39 -30.27
CA GLU A 107 -1.25 17.57 -31.45
C GLU A 107 0.01 17.44 -32.31
N ILE A 108 0.32 16.20 -32.67
CA ILE A 108 1.45 15.88 -33.53
C ILE A 108 1.11 16.45 -34.91
N PRO A 109 1.92 17.37 -35.49
CA PRO A 109 1.63 17.90 -36.81
C PRO A 109 1.55 16.78 -37.84
N ALA A 110 0.69 16.95 -38.85
CA ALA A 110 0.50 15.96 -39.90
C ALA A 110 1.86 15.59 -40.54
N ILE A 111 2.31 14.37 -40.29
CA ILE A 111 3.53 13.82 -40.86
C ILE A 111 3.18 13.29 -42.27
N ASP A 112 4.15 13.25 -43.20
CA ASP A 112 4.07 12.52 -44.49
C ASP A 112 3.23 11.24 -44.35
N GLU A 113 2.35 10.92 -45.31
CA GLU A 113 1.51 9.70 -45.34
C GLU A 113 2.24 8.42 -44.89
N LYS A 114 3.51 8.23 -45.26
CA LYS A 114 4.32 7.07 -44.84
C LYS A 114 4.73 7.10 -43.37
N ALA A 115 5.00 8.28 -42.83
CA ALA A 115 5.30 8.43 -41.41
C ALA A 115 4.00 8.48 -40.59
N SER A 116 2.91 9.03 -41.13
CA SER A 116 1.57 9.03 -40.57
C SER A 116 1.07 7.62 -40.25
N SER A 117 1.33 6.61 -41.10
CA SER A 117 0.96 5.22 -40.79
C SER A 117 1.75 4.61 -39.62
N ASN A 118 3.03 4.97 -39.46
CA ASN A 118 3.90 4.49 -38.38
C ASN A 118 3.71 5.24 -37.06
N TRP A 119 3.07 6.41 -37.10
CA TRP A 119 2.78 7.22 -35.94
C TRP A 119 1.30 7.26 -35.60
N ARG A 120 0.43 6.59 -36.37
CA ARG A 120 -1.03 6.61 -36.18
C ARG A 120 -1.43 6.11 -34.79
N ASP A 121 -0.96 4.92 -34.42
CA ASP A 121 -1.30 4.31 -33.14
C ASP A 121 -0.67 5.08 -31.98
N ALA A 122 0.62 5.45 -32.11
CA ALA A 122 1.33 6.24 -31.11
C ALA A 122 0.71 7.64 -30.92
N GLY A 123 0.29 8.29 -32.01
CA GLY A 123 -0.41 9.57 -32.01
C GLY A 123 -1.80 9.47 -31.41
N GLY A 124 -2.52 8.37 -31.66
CA GLY A 124 -3.80 8.07 -31.02
C GLY A 124 -3.65 7.88 -29.50
N VAL A 125 -2.66 7.11 -29.06
CA VAL A 125 -2.33 6.96 -27.64
C VAL A 125 -1.92 8.30 -27.02
N TYR A 126 -1.10 9.08 -27.71
CA TYR A 126 -0.68 10.40 -27.27
C TYR A 126 -1.87 11.34 -27.08
N ALA A 127 -2.77 11.42 -28.05
CA ALA A 127 -3.98 12.25 -27.97
C ALA A 127 -4.89 11.81 -26.82
N LEU A 128 -5.03 10.49 -26.62
CA LEU A 128 -5.80 9.92 -25.52
C LEU A 128 -5.23 10.29 -24.14
N VAL A 129 -3.89 10.20 -23.99
CA VAL A 129 -3.21 10.63 -22.77
C VAL A 129 -3.35 12.14 -22.57
N ALA A 130 -3.12 12.94 -23.62
CA ALA A 130 -3.24 14.39 -23.58
C ALA A 130 -4.62 14.86 -23.14
N ALA A 131 -5.69 14.24 -23.66
CA ALA A 131 -7.06 14.58 -23.31
C ALA A 131 -7.43 14.26 -21.86
N ARG A 132 -6.72 13.32 -21.21
CA ARG A 132 -7.05 12.83 -19.86
C ARG A 132 -6.00 13.17 -18.80
N LEU A 133 -4.91 13.84 -19.18
CA LEU A 133 -3.74 14.01 -18.32
C LEU A 133 -4.09 14.71 -17.00
N ASP A 134 -4.89 15.78 -17.03
CA ASP A 134 -5.26 16.50 -15.82
C ASP A 134 -6.11 15.65 -14.86
N ASP A 135 -7.10 14.96 -15.41
CA ASP A 135 -7.96 14.05 -14.64
C ASP A 135 -7.12 12.94 -14.01
N LEU A 136 -6.16 12.39 -14.75
CA LEU A 136 -5.24 11.36 -14.25
C LEU A 136 -4.36 11.87 -13.12
N LEU A 137 -3.79 13.07 -13.27
CA LEU A 137 -2.95 13.66 -12.22
C LEU A 137 -3.76 13.98 -10.97
N ALA A 138 -5.02 14.42 -11.11
CA ALA A 138 -5.91 14.69 -9.99
C ALA A 138 -6.34 13.40 -9.28
N ASP A 139 -6.70 12.36 -10.02
CA ASP A 139 -7.09 11.04 -9.47
C ASP A 139 -5.91 10.38 -8.75
N GLU A 140 -4.70 10.45 -9.31
CA GLU A 140 -3.48 9.94 -8.64
C GLU A 140 -3.16 10.68 -7.34
N VAL A 141 -3.30 12.00 -7.30
CA VAL A 141 -3.12 12.76 -6.05
C VAL A 141 -4.16 12.35 -5.01
N SER A 142 -5.41 12.19 -5.43
CA SER A 142 -6.51 11.78 -4.54
C SER A 142 -6.26 10.37 -4.00
N TYR A 143 -5.82 9.45 -4.86
CA TYR A 143 -5.45 8.10 -4.49
C TYR A 143 -4.30 8.05 -3.47
N GLN A 144 -3.24 8.84 -3.66
CA GLN A 144 -2.16 8.94 -2.68
C GLN A 144 -2.61 9.57 -1.37
N ALA A 145 -3.52 10.54 -1.41
CA ALA A 145 -4.10 11.15 -0.22
C ALA A 145 -4.93 10.14 0.58
N GLU A 146 -5.70 9.27 -0.08
CA GLU A 146 -6.43 8.17 0.58
C GLU A 146 -5.49 7.18 1.27
N LEU A 147 -4.34 6.86 0.66
CA LEU A 147 -3.34 5.99 1.29
C LEU A 147 -2.74 6.63 2.54
N LEU A 148 -2.43 7.92 2.49
CA LEU A 148 -1.98 8.67 3.65
C LEU A 148 -3.03 8.71 4.76
N ASP A 149 -4.30 8.93 4.41
CA ASP A 149 -5.40 8.93 5.37
C ASP A 149 -5.56 7.56 6.04
N ARG A 150 -5.45 6.46 5.29
CA ARG A 150 -5.45 5.10 5.86
C ARG A 150 -4.27 4.87 6.80
N LEU A 151 -3.07 5.27 6.41
CA LEU A 151 -1.88 5.19 7.28
C LEU A 151 -2.07 6.02 8.55
N SER A 152 -2.64 7.22 8.44
CA SER A 152 -2.93 8.08 9.59
C SER A 152 -3.98 7.45 10.51
N LYS A 153 -5.04 6.85 9.96
CA LYS A 153 -6.07 6.15 10.76
C LYS A 153 -5.51 4.96 11.53
N ILE A 154 -4.61 4.20 10.90
CA ILE A 154 -3.91 3.08 11.51
C ILE A 154 -2.94 3.55 12.60
N SER A 155 -2.21 4.64 12.32
CA SER A 155 -1.18 5.17 13.22
C SER A 155 -1.74 6.03 14.35
N GLY A 156 -2.99 6.53 14.22
CA GLY A 156 -3.58 7.48 15.14
C GLY A 156 -2.85 8.83 15.11
N GLU A 157 -2.62 9.39 16.29
CA GLU A 157 -1.84 10.63 16.48
C GLU A 157 -0.33 10.37 16.54
N ASP A 158 0.08 9.10 16.59
CA ASP A 158 1.47 8.72 16.79
C ASP A 158 2.32 8.84 15.51
N GLY A 159 3.57 9.25 15.72
CA GLY A 159 4.54 9.33 14.64
C GLY A 159 5.09 7.95 14.22
N PRO A 160 5.72 7.86 13.03
CA PRO A 160 6.27 6.60 12.51
C PRO A 160 7.20 5.84 13.46
N ASP A 161 8.01 6.56 14.25
CA ASP A 161 8.93 5.95 15.21
C ASP A 161 8.21 5.28 16.38
N VAL A 162 7.15 5.93 16.88
CA VAL A 162 6.35 5.41 17.99
C VAL A 162 5.59 4.18 17.53
N VAL A 163 4.95 4.25 16.36
CA VAL A 163 4.21 3.14 15.75
C VAL A 163 5.12 1.93 15.57
N MET A 164 6.27 2.08 14.90
CA MET A 164 7.14 0.93 14.63
C MET A 164 7.76 0.37 15.91
N LYS A 165 8.06 1.20 16.92
CA LYS A 165 8.53 0.73 18.22
C LYS A 165 7.46 -0.06 18.96
N ALA A 166 6.20 0.36 18.87
CA ALA A 166 5.07 -0.37 19.44
C ALA A 166 4.86 -1.72 18.73
N VAL A 167 5.01 -1.77 17.40
CA VAL A 167 5.00 -3.01 16.63
C VAL A 167 6.10 -3.96 17.08
N ASP A 168 7.34 -3.48 17.19
CA ASP A 168 8.47 -4.30 17.63
C ASP A 168 8.25 -4.85 19.05
N ALA A 169 7.75 -4.02 19.97
CA ALA A 169 7.41 -4.43 21.33
C ALA A 169 6.28 -5.47 21.38
N PHE A 170 5.25 -5.30 20.55
CA PHE A 170 4.15 -6.25 20.44
C PHE A 170 4.64 -7.62 19.93
N LEU A 171 5.43 -7.63 18.86
CA LEU A 171 5.99 -8.86 18.30
C LEU A 171 6.95 -9.56 19.27
N ALA A 172 7.77 -8.81 20.00
CA ALA A 172 8.63 -9.36 21.05
C ALA A 172 7.79 -10.04 22.15
N THR A 173 6.70 -9.39 22.58
CA THR A 173 5.77 -9.95 23.57
C THR A 173 5.14 -11.27 23.07
N LEU A 174 4.72 -11.33 21.80
CA LEU A 174 4.19 -12.57 21.22
C LEU A 174 5.23 -13.69 21.23
N HIS A 175 6.47 -13.36 20.88
CA HIS A 175 7.56 -14.33 20.86
C HIS A 175 7.89 -14.87 22.26
N GLU A 176 8.00 -13.97 23.26
CA GLU A 176 8.26 -14.32 24.66
C GLU A 176 7.19 -15.26 25.24
N HIS A 177 5.93 -15.09 24.83
CA HIS A 177 4.82 -15.92 25.26
C HIS A 177 4.52 -17.12 24.33
N GLY A 178 5.36 -17.37 23.32
CA GLY A 178 5.17 -18.49 22.39
C GLY A 178 3.89 -18.40 21.54
N ILE A 179 3.33 -17.21 21.39
CA ILE A 179 2.13 -16.96 20.57
C ILE A 179 2.55 -16.87 19.10
N PRO A 180 1.91 -17.62 18.18
CA PRO A 180 2.19 -17.49 16.75
C PRO A 180 2.01 -16.05 16.27
N SER A 181 3.07 -15.47 15.72
CA SER A 181 3.08 -14.11 15.18
C SER A 181 2.80 -14.11 13.67
N LEU A 182 2.77 -12.92 13.06
CA LEU A 182 2.65 -12.81 11.61
C LEU A 182 3.87 -13.44 10.94
N SER A 183 3.63 -14.32 9.96
CA SER A 183 4.69 -14.90 9.14
C SER A 183 5.36 -13.90 8.19
N ALA A 184 4.75 -12.72 7.98
CA ALA A 184 5.26 -11.71 7.07
C ALA A 184 6.23 -10.76 7.79
N GLU A 185 7.41 -10.57 7.21
CA GLU A 185 8.36 -9.55 7.66
C GLU A 185 7.78 -8.14 7.47
N ALA A 186 8.20 -7.21 8.33
CA ALA A 186 7.84 -5.81 8.19
C ALA A 186 8.37 -5.25 6.86
N PRO A 187 7.58 -4.46 6.11
CA PRO A 187 8.02 -3.85 4.85
C PRO A 187 9.25 -2.94 4.99
N GLY A 188 9.50 -2.44 6.20
CA GLY A 188 10.64 -1.60 6.53
C GLY A 188 10.59 -1.06 7.96
N LYS A 189 11.51 -0.14 8.27
CA LYS A 189 11.65 0.50 9.59
C LYS A 189 11.05 1.91 9.62
N ALA A 190 10.96 2.52 10.80
CA ALA A 190 10.44 3.87 11.01
C ALA A 190 10.99 4.96 10.05
N PRO A 191 12.29 5.03 9.73
CA PRO A 191 12.79 6.03 8.79
C PRO A 191 12.19 5.88 7.38
N MET A 192 11.91 4.65 6.97
CA MET A 192 11.29 4.37 5.67
C MET A 192 9.83 4.82 5.64
N LEU A 193 9.07 4.50 6.70
CA LEU A 193 7.69 4.98 6.87
C LEU A 193 7.63 6.52 6.96
N ARG A 194 8.58 7.16 7.64
CA ARG A 194 8.66 8.63 7.67
C ARG A 194 8.91 9.21 6.27
N ASN A 195 9.88 8.66 5.55
CA ASN A 195 10.24 9.13 4.21
C ASN A 195 9.08 8.97 3.22
N LEU A 196 8.34 7.86 3.27
CA LEU A 196 7.19 7.66 2.37
C LEU A 196 6.06 8.63 2.70
N ILE A 197 5.74 8.84 3.99
CA ILE A 197 4.68 9.79 4.39
C ILE A 197 5.05 11.20 3.95
N GLN A 198 6.29 11.61 4.17
CA GLN A 198 6.78 12.92 3.74
C GLN A 198 6.73 13.07 2.21
N TYR A 199 7.12 12.04 1.46
CA TYR A 199 7.12 12.07 0.00
C TYR A 199 5.70 12.20 -0.57
N LEU A 200 4.77 11.35 -0.10
CA LEU A 200 3.38 11.37 -0.55
C LEU A 200 2.69 12.68 -0.13
N GLY A 201 2.96 13.18 1.09
CA GLY A 201 2.42 14.46 1.56
C GLY A 201 2.89 15.62 0.70
N ALA A 202 4.19 15.69 0.41
CA ALA A 202 4.74 16.71 -0.47
C ALA A 202 4.28 16.56 -1.93
N THR A 203 3.85 15.36 -2.36
CA THR A 203 3.28 15.15 -3.70
C THR A 203 1.83 15.64 -3.77
N ARG A 204 1.04 15.41 -2.71
CA ARG A 204 -0.31 15.95 -2.56
C ARG A 204 -0.33 17.47 -2.58
N ASP A 205 0.62 18.08 -1.87
CA ASP A 205 0.71 19.54 -1.70
C ASP A 205 1.45 20.24 -2.87
N GLU A 206 1.93 19.47 -3.87
CA GLU A 206 2.69 20.02 -5.00
C GLU A 206 1.79 20.84 -5.94
N ALA A 207 2.24 22.07 -6.25
CA ALA A 207 1.55 23.00 -7.11
C ALA A 207 2.12 22.98 -8.53
N GLY A 208 1.25 23.14 -9.52
CA GLY A 208 1.63 23.18 -10.94
C GLY A 208 1.67 21.80 -11.60
N ARG A 209 1.22 21.75 -12.86
CA ARG A 209 1.08 20.51 -13.62
C ARG A 209 2.43 19.80 -13.82
N ALA A 210 3.44 20.55 -14.23
CA ALA A 210 4.79 20.05 -14.46
C ALA A 210 5.40 19.33 -13.25
N ALA A 211 5.40 20.01 -12.10
CA ALA A 211 6.02 19.50 -10.88
C ALA A 211 5.28 18.25 -10.36
N ARG A 212 3.94 18.27 -10.43
CA ARG A 212 3.10 17.15 -10.06
C ARG A 212 3.33 15.93 -10.95
N ALA A 213 3.35 16.09 -12.27
CA ALA A 213 3.60 14.99 -13.21
C ALA A 213 4.97 14.34 -12.96
N VAL A 214 6.02 15.15 -12.75
CA VAL A 214 7.37 14.65 -12.44
C VAL A 214 7.37 13.89 -11.11
N ARG A 215 6.77 14.43 -10.05
CA ARG A 215 6.71 13.71 -8.77
C ARG A 215 5.94 12.40 -8.86
N LEU A 216 4.75 12.40 -9.45
CA LEU A 216 3.95 11.18 -9.56
C LEU A 216 4.69 10.09 -10.36
N SER A 217 5.41 10.48 -11.43
CA SER A 217 6.22 9.53 -12.21
C SER A 217 7.38 8.90 -11.43
N ALA A 218 7.95 9.63 -10.47
CA ALA A 218 9.00 9.16 -9.57
C ALA A 218 8.47 8.40 -8.33
N GLY A 219 7.16 8.52 -8.07
CA GLY A 219 6.53 8.13 -6.82
C GLY A 219 6.17 6.66 -6.69
N GLY A 220 6.23 5.88 -7.77
CA GLY A 220 5.70 4.50 -7.80
C GLY A 220 6.23 3.61 -6.67
N ARG A 221 7.52 3.71 -6.33
CA ARG A 221 8.10 2.95 -5.21
C ARG A 221 7.51 3.32 -3.86
N TYR A 222 7.21 4.60 -3.64
CA TYR A 222 6.66 5.09 -2.37
C TYR A 222 5.20 4.70 -2.21
N VAL A 223 4.44 4.68 -3.31
CA VAL A 223 3.06 4.20 -3.32
C VAL A 223 2.99 2.71 -3.02
N GLN A 224 3.85 1.89 -3.65
CA GLN A 224 3.94 0.46 -3.32
C GLN A 224 4.30 0.24 -1.85
N GLN A 225 5.31 0.95 -1.35
CA GLN A 225 5.70 0.88 0.07
C GLN A 225 4.55 1.27 1.00
N ALA A 226 3.79 2.31 0.66
CA ALA A 226 2.62 2.72 1.43
C ALA A 226 1.58 1.59 1.52
N HIS A 227 1.28 0.91 0.41
CA HIS A 227 0.41 -0.26 0.41
C HIS A 227 0.93 -1.38 1.29
N ASP A 228 2.22 -1.70 1.18
CA ASP A 228 2.83 -2.76 1.97
C ASP A 228 2.72 -2.45 3.46
N PHE A 229 2.98 -1.20 3.87
CA PHE A 229 2.80 -0.75 5.25
C PHE A 229 1.34 -0.78 5.71
N VAL A 230 0.39 -0.28 4.91
CA VAL A 230 -1.05 -0.37 5.25
C VAL A 230 -1.46 -1.82 5.45
N ALA A 231 -1.11 -2.70 4.51
CA ALA A 231 -1.48 -4.11 4.58
C ALA A 231 -0.84 -4.82 5.79
N TYR A 232 0.42 -4.52 6.09
CA TYR A 232 1.14 -5.08 7.22
C TYR A 232 0.55 -4.63 8.56
N LEU A 233 0.37 -3.32 8.74
CA LEU A 233 -0.15 -2.75 9.98
C LEU A 233 -1.61 -3.15 10.23
N SER A 234 -2.45 -3.22 9.19
CA SER A 234 -3.82 -3.73 9.33
C SER A 234 -3.85 -5.17 9.83
N LYS A 235 -2.97 -6.04 9.31
CA LYS A 235 -2.86 -7.43 9.78
C LYS A 235 -2.41 -7.51 11.24
N LEU A 236 -1.52 -6.61 11.68
CA LEU A 236 -1.10 -6.53 13.07
C LEU A 236 -2.24 -6.09 13.99
N ILE A 237 -3.01 -5.07 13.58
CA ILE A 237 -4.20 -4.62 14.31
C ILE A 237 -5.22 -5.76 14.43
N ASP A 238 -5.49 -6.48 13.34
CA ASP A 238 -6.40 -7.63 13.35
C ASP A 238 -5.93 -8.73 14.31
N LEU A 239 -4.62 -9.00 14.35
CA LEU A 239 -4.03 -9.97 15.27
C LEU A 239 -4.16 -9.50 16.73
N ALA A 240 -3.82 -8.24 17.01
CA ALA A 240 -3.94 -7.64 18.34
C ALA A 240 -5.38 -7.69 18.84
N ASN A 241 -6.35 -7.38 18.00
CA ASN A 241 -7.77 -7.44 18.33
C ASN A 241 -8.25 -8.87 18.63
N LYS A 242 -7.76 -9.87 17.89
CA LYS A 242 -8.08 -11.28 18.17
C LYS A 242 -7.54 -11.73 19.52
N ILE A 243 -6.28 -11.41 19.80
CA ILE A 243 -5.64 -11.75 21.08
C ILE A 243 -6.35 -11.04 22.24
N GLY A 244 -6.70 -9.76 22.07
CA GLY A 244 -7.47 -9.01 23.07
C GLY A 244 -8.83 -9.67 23.35
N ALA A 245 -9.58 -10.02 22.30
CA ALA A 245 -10.87 -10.67 22.45
C ALA A 245 -10.79 -12.06 23.10
N GLU A 246 -9.76 -12.85 22.80
CA GLU A 246 -9.53 -14.13 23.47
C GLU A 246 -9.20 -13.93 24.95
N ARG A 247 -8.32 -12.97 25.27
CA ARG A 247 -7.96 -12.62 26.64
C ARG A 247 -9.19 -12.17 27.44
N ASP A 248 -10.02 -11.30 26.89
CA ASP A 248 -11.23 -10.81 27.56
C ASP A 248 -12.21 -11.94 27.86
N ARG A 249 -12.36 -12.90 26.93
CA ARG A 249 -13.17 -14.11 27.15
C ARG A 249 -12.59 -14.97 28.27
N THR A 250 -11.28 -15.20 28.29
CA THR A 250 -10.63 -15.99 29.36
C THR A 250 -10.78 -15.30 30.71
N ILE A 251 -10.60 -13.98 30.78
CA ILE A 251 -10.81 -13.21 32.02
C ILE A 251 -12.25 -13.34 32.51
N ALA A 252 -13.23 -13.17 31.61
CA ALA A 252 -14.64 -13.32 31.96
C ALA A 252 -14.98 -14.73 32.45
N GLN A 253 -14.40 -15.77 31.83
CA GLN A 253 -14.59 -17.15 32.26
C GLN A 253 -13.98 -17.39 33.64
N LEU A 254 -12.75 -16.96 33.89
CA LEU A 254 -12.09 -17.11 35.19
C LEU A 254 -12.82 -16.34 36.31
N GLN A 255 -13.39 -15.17 36.00
CA GLN A 255 -14.24 -14.43 36.93
C GLN A 255 -15.51 -15.20 37.26
N ALA A 256 -16.18 -15.78 36.27
CA ALA A 256 -17.37 -16.61 36.49
C ALA A 256 -17.06 -17.87 37.31
N GLU A 257 -15.93 -18.52 37.06
CA GLU A 257 -15.47 -19.69 37.84
C GLU A 257 -15.14 -19.31 39.28
N SER A 258 -14.44 -18.19 39.51
CA SER A 258 -14.16 -17.68 40.85
C SER A 258 -15.42 -17.32 41.62
N ASP A 259 -16.40 -16.69 40.97
CA ASP A 259 -17.68 -16.34 41.59
C ASP A 259 -18.48 -17.60 41.95
N ALA A 260 -18.45 -18.63 41.11
CA ALA A 260 -19.05 -19.93 41.38
C ALA A 260 -18.41 -20.63 42.60
N LEU A 261 -17.08 -20.66 42.67
CA LEU A 261 -16.35 -21.23 43.81
C LEU A 261 -16.69 -20.50 45.12
N ARG A 262 -16.75 -19.15 45.08
CA ARG A 262 -17.14 -18.37 46.26
C ARG A 262 -18.58 -18.64 46.70
N LEU A 263 -19.48 -18.89 45.76
CA LEU A 263 -20.87 -19.27 46.06
C LEU A 263 -20.94 -20.66 46.72
N GLU A 264 -20.12 -21.60 46.25
CA GLU A 264 -20.00 -22.94 46.83
C GLU A 264 -19.49 -22.89 48.28
N GLU A 265 -18.42 -22.13 48.54
CA GLU A 265 -17.90 -21.91 49.90
C GLU A 265 -18.96 -21.30 50.83
N GLN A 266 -19.70 -20.29 50.35
CA GLN A 266 -20.79 -19.69 51.13
C GLN A 266 -21.93 -20.68 51.41
N THR A 267 -22.24 -21.56 50.46
CA THR A 267 -23.29 -22.57 50.60
C THR A 267 -22.88 -23.63 51.62
N LEU A 268 -21.62 -24.10 51.56
CA LEU A 268 -21.07 -25.03 52.54
C LEU A 268 -21.06 -24.43 53.95
N ALA A 269 -20.64 -23.17 54.10
CA ALA A 269 -20.68 -22.48 55.40
C ALA A 269 -22.11 -22.38 55.98
N ARG A 270 -23.12 -22.18 55.12
CA ARG A 270 -24.53 -22.19 55.56
C ARG A 270 -25.00 -23.59 55.96
N TYR A 271 -24.52 -24.63 55.30
CA TYR A 271 -24.82 -26.01 55.70
C TYR A 271 -24.24 -26.33 57.08
N ASP A 272 -23.00 -25.91 57.34
CA ASP A 272 -22.36 -26.08 58.65
C ASP A 272 -23.13 -25.33 59.75
N GLU A 273 -23.57 -24.09 59.48
CA GLU A 273 -24.41 -23.31 60.41
C GLU A 273 -25.75 -24.02 60.71
N ILE A 274 -26.40 -24.61 59.70
CA ILE A 274 -27.62 -25.40 59.89
C ILE A 274 -27.34 -26.68 60.70
N LEU A 275 -26.23 -27.36 60.45
CA LEU A 275 -25.84 -28.56 61.20
C LEU A 275 -25.54 -28.24 62.66
N ASP A 276 -24.90 -27.10 62.96
CA ASP A 276 -24.69 -26.63 64.33
C ASP A 276 -26.01 -26.31 65.03
N LEU A 277 -26.96 -25.68 64.34
CA LEU A 277 -28.31 -25.43 64.86
C LEU A 277 -29.09 -26.71 65.13
N LEU A 278 -28.90 -27.75 64.31
CA LEU A 278 -29.51 -29.07 64.48
C LEU A 278 -28.77 -29.95 65.52
N GLY A 279 -27.50 -29.63 65.82
CA GLY A 279 -26.64 -30.29 66.80
C GLY A 279 -26.75 -29.74 68.22
N ALA A 280 -27.57 -28.72 68.47
CA ALA A 280 -27.84 -28.24 69.82
C ALA A 280 -28.53 -29.34 70.65
N PRO A 281 -27.95 -29.77 71.79
CA PRO A 281 -28.44 -30.94 72.52
C PRO A 281 -29.81 -30.66 73.12
N ALA A 282 -30.77 -31.54 72.81
CA ALA A 282 -31.97 -31.70 73.60
C ALA A 282 -31.56 -32.01 75.04
N GLN A 283 -31.78 -31.04 75.93
CA GLN A 283 -31.61 -31.21 77.36
C GLN A 283 -32.39 -32.43 77.84
N ALA A 284 -31.64 -33.30 78.53
CA ALA A 284 -32.05 -34.44 79.33
C ALA A 284 -33.52 -34.42 79.80
N ALA A 285 -34.32 -35.32 79.23
CA ALA A 285 -35.43 -35.93 79.96
C ALA A 285 -34.90 -37.26 80.55
N LEU A 286 -34.58 -37.22 81.84
CA LEU A 286 -34.16 -38.37 82.65
C LEU A 286 -35.18 -39.52 82.55
N PRO A 287 -34.73 -40.80 82.48
CA PRO A 287 -35.62 -41.94 82.69
C PRO A 287 -35.99 -42.01 84.17
N GLN A 288 -37.29 -41.95 84.50
CA GLN A 288 -37.77 -42.33 85.82
C GLN A 288 -37.58 -43.84 85.99
N GLU A 289 -36.63 -44.22 86.84
CA GLU A 289 -36.58 -45.54 87.46
C GLU A 289 -37.88 -45.78 88.24
N VAL A 290 -38.53 -46.90 87.94
CA VAL A 290 -39.51 -47.52 88.83
C VAL A 290 -38.93 -48.87 89.24
N GLN A 291 -38.52 -48.96 90.51
CA GLN A 291 -38.32 -50.21 91.25
C GLN A 291 -39.24 -50.17 92.49
N PRO A 292 -39.65 -51.29 93.09
CA PRO A 292 -39.91 -52.64 92.56
C PRO A 292 -41.41 -52.97 92.47
#